data_AF-A0A1M5BAB2-F1
#
_entry.id   AF-A0A1M5BAB2-F1
#
_cell.length_a   1.000
_cell.length_b   1.000
_cell.length_c   1.000
_cell.angle_alpha   90.00
_cell.angle_beta   90.00
_cell.angle_gamma   90.00
#
_symmetry.space_group_name_H-M   'P 1'
#
loop_
_entity.id
_entity.type
_entity.pdbx_description
1 polymer ?
#
loop_
_entity_poly.entity_id
_entity_poly.type
_entity_poly.pdbx_seq_one_letter_code
_entity_poly.pdbx_strand_id
1 'polypeptide(L)'
;MEADYGAMTEQLIFEKLKSFIEKGNCFNYETRDLLIAYKNAGGTQQRAESYVTSLKETIFAGNEVLKDHADDALDIITGFCTPDFRVWE
;
A
#
# COMPACT_ATOMS: atom_id res chain seq x y z
N MET A 1 6.57 16.54 10.50
CA MET A 1 5.13 16.62 10.82
C MET A 1 4.65 15.20 10.70
N GLU A 2 4.54 14.49 11.82
CA GLU A 2 4.05 13.09 11.79
C GLU A 2 2.55 13.15 11.50
N ALA A 3 2.11 12.45 10.48
CA ALA A 3 0.70 12.34 10.17
C ALA A 3 0.02 11.53 11.30
N ASP A 4 -0.90 12.17 12.02
CA ASP A 4 -1.79 11.50 12.97
C ASP A 4 -2.82 10.69 12.18
N TYR A 5 -2.58 9.39 12.07
CA TYR A 5 -3.46 8.46 11.35
C TYR A 5 -4.61 7.92 12.23
N GLY A 6 -4.84 8.43 13.44
CA GLY A 6 -5.76 7.81 14.39
C GLY A 6 -5.39 6.34 14.66
N ALA A 7 -6.30 5.56 15.23
CA ALA A 7 -6.06 4.12 15.37
C ALA A 7 -5.98 3.48 13.97
N MET A 8 -4.81 2.94 13.61
CA MET A 8 -4.61 2.24 12.35
C MET A 8 -5.40 0.93 12.34
N THR A 9 -6.45 0.86 11.51
CA THR A 9 -7.31 -0.32 11.37
C THR A 9 -7.15 -0.96 9.98
N GLU A 10 -7.54 -2.22 9.86
CA GLU A 10 -7.53 -2.95 8.57
C GLU A 10 -8.40 -2.27 7.51
N GLN A 11 -9.52 -1.68 7.91
CA GLN A 11 -10.36 -0.93 6.98
C GLN A 11 -9.69 0.36 6.51
N LEU A 12 -8.99 1.06 7.41
CA LEU A 12 -8.32 2.31 7.07
C LEU A 12 -7.17 2.09 6.09
N ILE A 13 -6.32 1.07 6.33
CA ILE A 13 -5.20 0.76 5.42
C ILE A 13 -5.72 0.37 4.03
N PHE A 14 -6.78 -0.44 3.96
CA PHE A 14 -7.38 -0.86 2.71
C PHE A 14 -7.89 0.34 1.89
N GLU A 15 -8.68 1.23 2.50
CA GLU A 15 -9.22 2.41 1.83
C GLU A 15 -8.13 3.41 1.42
N LYS A 16 -7.08 3.56 2.23
CA LYS A 16 -5.95 4.43 1.90
C LYS A 16 -5.15 3.89 0.71
N LEU A 17 -4.79 2.61 0.72
CA LEU A 17 -4.09 1.97 -0.40
C LEU A 17 -4.92 2.07 -1.69
N LYS A 18 -6.22 1.79 -1.61
CA LYS A 18 -7.14 1.96 -2.74
C LYS A 18 -7.11 3.40 -3.27
N SER A 19 -7.23 4.39 -2.40
CA SER A 19 -7.21 5.81 -2.78
C SER A 19 -5.89 6.23 -3.42
N PHE A 20 -4.75 5.70 -2.96
CA PHE A 20 -3.45 5.99 -3.56
C PHE A 20 -3.34 5.39 -4.97
N ILE A 21 -3.82 4.16 -5.16
CA ILE A 21 -3.84 3.49 -6.47
C ILE A 21 -4.72 4.26 -7.46
N GLU A 22 -5.90 4.70 -7.04
CA GLU A 22 -6.83 5.48 -7.88
C GLU A 22 -6.27 6.83 -8.31
N LYS A 23 -5.44 7.47 -7.48
CA LYS A 23 -4.82 8.77 -7.79
C LYS A 23 -3.59 8.64 -8.71
N GLY A 24 -3.04 7.43 -8.84
CA GLY A 24 -1.71 7.21 -9.41
C GLY A 24 -0.62 7.77 -8.49
N ASN A 25 0.62 7.33 -8.70
CA ASN A 25 1.77 7.60 -7.83
C ASN A 25 1.80 6.75 -6.55
N CYS A 26 1.74 5.42 -6.65
CA CYS A 26 1.83 4.55 -5.47
C CYS A 26 3.27 4.28 -5.01
N PHE A 27 4.26 4.41 -5.90
CA PHE A 27 5.67 4.31 -5.54
C PHE A 27 6.18 5.63 -4.94
N ASN A 28 5.75 5.96 -3.73
CA ASN A 28 6.10 7.24 -3.08
C ASN A 28 6.24 7.11 -1.55
N TYR A 29 6.76 8.17 -0.92
CA TYR A 29 6.98 8.20 0.53
C TYR A 29 5.67 8.16 1.35
N GLU A 30 4.56 8.65 0.80
CA GLU A 30 3.26 8.59 1.48
C GLU A 30 2.75 7.15 1.62
N THR A 31 2.87 6.34 0.55
CA THR A 31 2.55 4.90 0.57
C THR A 31 3.46 4.18 1.55
N ARG A 32 4.77 4.46 1.51
CA ARG A 32 5.75 3.88 2.45
C ARG A 32 5.40 4.21 3.90
N ASP A 33 5.16 5.48 4.21
CA ASP A 33 4.92 5.95 5.58
C ASP A 33 3.59 5.39 6.13
N LEU A 34 2.56 5.26 5.27
CA LEU A 34 1.33 4.55 5.59
C LEU A 34 1.60 3.08 5.95
N LEU A 35 2.40 2.37 5.16
CA LEU A 35 2.73 0.96 5.40
C LEU A 35 3.60 0.77 6.66
N ILE A 36 4.49 1.72 6.96
CA ILE A 36 5.24 1.75 8.23
C ILE A 36 4.28 1.93 9.41
N ALA A 37 3.32 2.86 9.32
CA ALA A 37 2.32 3.05 10.36
C ALA A 37 1.46 1.78 10.56
N TYR A 38 1.09 1.11 9.47
CA TYR A 38 0.41 -0.18 9.51
C TYR A 38 1.24 -1.27 10.19
N LYS A 39 2.50 -1.42 9.82
CA LYS A 39 3.45 -2.35 10.46
C LYS A 39 3.57 -2.09 11.97
N ASN A 40 3.73 -0.82 12.36
CA ASN A 40 3.87 -0.43 13.77
C ASN A 40 2.60 -0.69 14.60
N ALA A 41 1.44 -0.76 13.95
CA ALA A 41 0.16 -1.14 14.57
C ALA A 41 -0.05 -2.67 14.65
N GLY A 42 0.92 -3.48 14.23
CA GLY A 42 0.83 -4.94 14.22
C GLY A 42 0.37 -5.54 12.90
N GLY A 43 0.25 -4.73 11.85
CA GLY A 43 -0.03 -5.18 10.49
C GLY A 43 1.10 -6.01 9.90
N THR A 44 0.74 -6.97 9.03
CA THR A 44 1.71 -7.88 8.39
C THR A 44 1.86 -7.59 6.91
N GLN A 45 3.05 -7.88 6.36
CA GLN A 45 3.32 -7.80 4.93
C GLN A 45 2.28 -8.60 4.12
N GLN A 46 2.06 -9.87 4.50
CA GLN A 46 1.12 -10.75 3.82
C GLN A 46 -0.31 -10.18 3.74
N ARG A 47 -0.77 -9.47 4.78
CA ARG A 47 -2.09 -8.80 4.74
C ARG A 47 -2.10 -7.63 3.78
N ALA A 48 -1.08 -6.77 3.83
CA ALA A 48 -0.95 -5.65 2.89
C ALA A 48 -0.89 -6.14 1.43
N GLU A 49 -0.11 -7.19 1.15
CA GLU A 49 -0.06 -7.84 -0.17
C GLU A 49 -1.43 -8.37 -0.59
N SER A 50 -2.15 -9.03 0.31
CA SER A 50 -3.50 -9.54 0.05
C SER A 50 -4.49 -8.41 -0.28
N TYR A 51 -4.41 -7.27 0.39
CA TYR A 51 -5.26 -6.12 0.08
C TYR A 51 -5.01 -5.59 -1.33
N VAL A 52 -3.75 -5.30 -1.67
CA VAL A 52 -3.41 -4.74 -2.99
C VAL A 52 -3.68 -5.75 -4.11
N THR A 53 -3.39 -7.04 -3.89
CA THR A 53 -3.72 -8.11 -4.85
C THR A 53 -5.23 -8.22 -5.05
N SER A 54 -6.03 -8.15 -3.98
CA SER A 54 -7.49 -8.18 -4.10
C SER A 54 -7.99 -6.96 -4.89
N LEU A 55 -7.45 -5.77 -4.64
CA LEU A 55 -7.79 -4.56 -5.41
C LEU A 55 -7.47 -4.75 -6.90
N LYS A 56 -6.25 -5.20 -7.22
CA LYS A 56 -5.77 -5.44 -8.57
C LYS A 56 -6.64 -6.45 -9.34
N GLU A 57 -6.89 -7.61 -8.75
CA GLU A 57 -7.55 -8.74 -9.43
C GLU A 57 -9.08 -8.67 -9.40
N THR A 58 -9.68 -7.85 -8.54
CA THR A 58 -11.15 -7.76 -8.42
C THR A 58 -11.72 -6.40 -8.79
N ILE A 59 -11.24 -5.33 -8.13
CA ILE A 59 -11.79 -3.97 -8.32
C ILE A 59 -11.25 -3.34 -9.60
N PHE A 60 -9.96 -3.56 -9.89
CA PHE A 60 -9.24 -2.94 -11.00
C PHE A 60 -9.01 -3.89 -12.18
N ALA A 61 -9.63 -5.07 -12.18
CA ALA A 61 -9.37 -6.13 -13.16
C ALA A 61 -9.49 -5.69 -14.64
N GLY A 62 -10.36 -4.72 -14.93
CA GLY A 62 -10.58 -4.18 -16.28
C GLY A 62 -9.85 -2.87 -16.57
N ASN A 63 -8.96 -2.40 -15.70
CA ASN A 63 -8.27 -1.12 -15.82
C ASN A 63 -6.75 -1.32 -15.64
N GLU A 64 -6.05 -1.47 -16.76
CA GLU A 64 -4.60 -1.71 -16.77
C GLU A 64 -3.80 -0.59 -16.09
N VAL A 65 -4.22 0.67 -16.21
CA VAL A 65 -3.55 1.80 -15.53
C VAL A 65 -3.61 1.65 -14.01
N LEU A 66 -4.77 1.23 -13.47
CA LEU A 66 -4.91 1.01 -12.03
C LEU A 66 -4.20 -0.28 -11.58
N LYS A 67 -4.05 -1.27 -12.45
CA LYS A 67 -3.25 -2.47 -12.17
C LYS A 67 -1.76 -2.14 -12.10
N ASP A 68 -1.26 -1.30 -13.00
CA ASP A 68 0.12 -0.81 -12.98
C ASP A 68 0.39 -0.01 -11.69
N HIS A 69 -0.52 0.87 -11.29
CA HIS A 69 -0.41 1.58 -10.01
C HIS A 69 -0.49 0.64 -8.79
N ALA A 70 -1.23 -0.46 -8.88
CA ALA A 70 -1.25 -1.47 -7.82
C ALA A 70 0.09 -2.22 -7.73
N ASP A 71 0.75 -2.47 -8.87
CA ASP A 71 2.09 -3.06 -8.90
C ASP A 71 3.14 -2.15 -8.25
N ASP A 72 3.07 -0.84 -8.48
CA ASP A 72 3.91 0.15 -7.76
C ASP A 72 3.76 0.04 -6.23
N ALA A 73 2.54 -0.16 -5.72
CA ALA A 73 2.31 -0.36 -4.30
C ALA A 73 2.86 -1.72 -3.82
N LEU A 74 2.70 -2.77 -4.62
CA LEU A 74 3.25 -4.09 -4.32
C LEU A 74 4.78 -4.07 -4.25
N ASP A 75 5.47 -3.30 -5.08
CA ASP A 75 6.93 -3.19 -5.04
C ASP A 75 7.45 -2.67 -3.70
N ILE A 76 6.75 -1.71 -3.09
CA ILE A 76 7.07 -1.23 -1.73
C ILE A 76 6.78 -2.32 -0.69
N ILE A 77 5.62 -2.98 -0.79
CA ILE A 77 5.17 -3.98 0.18
C ILE A 77 6.08 -5.21 0.19
N THR A 78 6.42 -5.71 -0.99
CA THR A 78 7.21 -6.92 -1.21
C THR A 78 8.72 -6.69 -1.12
N GLY A 79 9.15 -5.42 -1.10
CA GLY A 79 10.56 -5.05 -1.01
C GLY A 79 11.30 -5.05 -2.34
N PHE A 80 10.60 -5.15 -3.49
CA PHE A 80 11.14 -4.86 -4.82
C PHE A 80 11.33 -3.35 -5.07
N CYS A 81 11.94 -2.67 -4.10
CA CYS A 81 12.19 -1.23 -4.10
C CYS A 81 13.60 -0.92 -3.60
N THR A 82 14.03 0.34 -3.77
CA THR A 82 15.29 0.80 -3.17
C THR A 82 15.23 0.72 -1.65
N PRO A 83 16.37 0.56 -0.93
CA PRO A 83 16.39 0.42 0.53
C PRO A 83 15.61 1.49 1.29
N ASP A 84 15.58 2.73 0.79
CA ASP A 84 14.86 3.85 1.42
C ASP A 84 13.33 3.63 1.49
N PHE A 85 12.76 2.81 0.61
CA PHE A 85 11.33 2.51 0.54
C PHE A 85 10.94 1.23 1.25
N ARG A 86 11.90 0.43 1.71
CA ARG A 86 11.64 -0.87 2.31
C ARG A 86 10.87 -0.72 3.63
N VAL A 87 9.78 -1.47 3.77
CA VAL A 87 8.93 -1.48 4.98
C VAL A 87 9.18 -2.72 5.84
N TRP A 88 9.22 -3.89 5.22
CA TRP A 88 9.50 -5.18 5.86
C TRP A 88 10.91 -5.67 5.47
N GLU A 89 11.59 -6.37 6.39
CA GLU A 89 12.95 -6.90 6.18
C GLU A 89 12.97 -8.18 5.35
#